data_AF-A0A2E8KVP1-F1
#
_entry.id   AF-A0A2E8KVP1-F1
#
_cell.length_a   1.000
_cell.length_b   1.000
_cell.length_c   1.000
_cell.angle_alpha   90.00
_cell.angle_beta   90.00
_cell.angle_gamma   90.00
#
_symmetry.space_group_name_H-M   'P 1'
#
loop_
_entity.id
_entity.type
_entity.pdbx_description
1 polymer ?
#
loop_
_entity_poly.entity_id
_entity_poly.type
_entity_poly.pdbx_seq_one_letter_code
_entity_poly.pdbx_strand_id
1 'polypeptide(L)' 'MNALNGLKDIIGSLTGIVVSLIALGVAAGVVFGSVPFVGDVLGNLVGLVSDLGDAGLVGLIVLAVLLDLYR' A
#
# COMPACT_ATOMS: atom_id res chain seq x y z
N MET A 1 8.37 -29.69 1.68
CA MET A 1 7.12 -29.06 1.20
C MET A 1 6.35 -28.35 2.32
N ASN A 2 6.40 -28.82 3.59
CA ASN A 2 5.69 -28.15 4.70
C ASN A 2 6.30 -26.82 5.17
N ALA A 3 7.63 -26.71 5.21
CA ALA A 3 8.29 -25.49 5.68
C ALA A 3 8.08 -24.28 4.75
N LEU A 4 8.03 -24.51 3.43
CA LEU A 4 7.78 -23.46 2.44
C LEU A 4 6.34 -22.95 2.49
N ASN A 5 5.38 -23.85 2.72
CA ASN A 5 3.98 -23.46 2.91
C ASN A 5 3.81 -22.67 4.21
N GLY A 6 4.38 -23.14 5.32
CA GLY A 6 4.33 -22.40 6.59
C GLY A 6 5.00 -21.01 6.51
N LEU A 7 6.09 -20.88 5.76
CA LEU A 7 6.72 -19.57 5.51
C LEU A 7 5.82 -18.66 4.66
N LYS A 8 5.19 -19.20 3.61
CA LYS A 8 4.23 -18.46 2.79
C LYS A 8 3.04 -17.95 3.62
N ASP A 9 2.55 -18.76 4.54
CA ASP A 9 1.42 -18.40 5.42
C ASP A 9 1.80 -17.28 6.41
N ILE A 10 3.03 -17.32 6.96
CA ILE A 10 3.56 -16.25 7.83
C ILE A 10 3.69 -14.94 7.05
N ILE A 11 4.28 -14.99 5.85
CA ILE A 11 4.45 -13.80 5.00
C ILE A 11 3.08 -13.23 4.60
N GLY A 12 2.14 -14.09 4.21
CA GLY A 12 0.78 -13.68 3.87
C GLY A 12 0.08 -12.99 5.04
N SER A 13 0.18 -13.57 6.24
CA SER A 13 -0.41 -13.02 7.46
C SER A 13 0.22 -11.68 7.86
N LEU A 14 1.55 -11.58 7.83
CA LEU A 14 2.27 -10.34 8.12
C LEU A 14 1.94 -9.25 7.09
N THR A 15 1.89 -9.60 5.81
CA THR A 15 1.51 -8.68 4.73
C THR A 15 0.08 -8.17 4.95
N GLY A 16 -0.86 -9.04 5.32
CA GLY A 16 -2.22 -8.64 5.65
C GLY A 16 -2.28 -7.61 6.78
N ILE A 17 -1.48 -7.82 7.84
CA ILE A 17 -1.37 -6.86 8.95
C ILE A 17 -0.82 -5.52 8.43
N VAL A 18 0.30 -5.52 7.70
CA VAL A 18 0.92 -4.29 7.18
C VAL A 18 -0.03 -3.54 6.24
N VAL A 19 -0.74 -4.23 5.35
CA VAL A 19 -1.73 -3.61 4.45
C VAL A 19 -2.88 -2.99 5.26
N SER A 20 -3.35 -3.65 6.32
CA SER A 20 -4.39 -3.09 7.20
C SER A 20 -3.93 -1.81 7.91
N LEU A 21 -2.63 -1.70 8.23
CA LEU A 21 -2.05 -0.51 8.83
C LEU A 21 -2.01 0.68 7.85
N ILE A 22 -1.97 0.45 6.53
CA ILE A 22 -2.06 1.52 5.54
C ILE A 22 -3.41 2.23 5.66
N ALA A 23 -4.51 1.47 5.72
CA ALA A 23 -5.86 2.03 5.84
C ALA A 23 -6.02 2.85 7.14
N LEU A 24 -5.48 2.33 8.26
CA LEU A 24 -5.44 3.05 9.53
C LEU A 24 -4.59 4.33 9.43
N GLY A 25 -3.41 4.25 8.81
CA GLY A 25 -2.52 5.40 8.65
C GLY A 25 -3.12 6.52 7.79
N VAL A 26 -3.80 6.15 6.70
CA VAL A 26 -4.55 7.12 5.87
C VAL A 26 -5.69 7.76 6.67
N ALA A 27 -6.54 6.96 7.33
CA ALA A 27 -7.65 7.48 8.11
C ALA A 27 -7.19 8.40 9.25
N ALA A 28 -6.16 8.00 9.99
CA ALA A 28 -5.58 8.80 11.06
C ALA A 28 -4.93 10.08 10.52
N GLY A 29 -4.24 10.01 9.37
CA GLY A 29 -3.67 11.16 8.69
C GLY A 29 -4.72 12.20 8.26
N VAL A 30 -5.88 11.75 7.78
CA VAL A 30 -6.99 12.64 7.41
C VAL A 30 -7.59 13.33 8.64
N VAL A 31 -7.79 12.60 9.73
CA VAL A 31 -8.49 13.13 10.92
C VAL A 31 -7.58 13.99 11.80
N PHE A 32 -6.35 13.52 12.03
CA PHE A 32 -5.45 14.10 13.02
C PHE A 32 -4.24 14.81 12.40
N GLY A 33 -4.01 14.69 11.08
CA GLY A 33 -2.82 15.21 10.43
C GLY A 33 -1.59 14.37 10.77
N SER A 34 -0.54 15.00 11.29
CA SER A 34 0.69 14.30 11.67
C SER A 34 0.50 13.47 12.94
N VAL A 35 0.50 12.15 12.81
CA VAL A 35 0.34 11.21 13.93
C VAL A 35 1.71 10.66 14.37
N PRO A 36 2.08 10.75 15.66
CA PRO A 36 3.34 10.15 16.14
C PRO A 36 3.42 8.66 15.83
N PHE A 37 4.60 8.18 15.41
CA PHE A 37 4.89 6.77 15.06
C PHE A 37 4.18 6.23 13.81
N VAL A 38 3.27 6.99 13.20
CA VAL A 38 2.67 6.68 11.90
C VAL A 38 3.33 7.62 10.89
N GLY A 39 4.07 7.07 9.93
CA GLY A 39 4.69 7.88 8.87
C GLY A 39 3.65 8.63 8.04
N ASP A 40 4.09 9.44 7.07
CA ASP A 40 3.19 10.19 6.19
C ASP A 40 2.52 9.29 5.14
N VAL A 41 1.66 8.38 5.59
CA VAL A 41 0.99 7.38 4.74
C VAL A 41 0.03 8.06 3.76
N LEU A 42 -0.72 9.06 4.22
CA LEU A 42 -1.64 9.82 3.37
C LEU A 42 -0.88 10.61 2.30
N GLY A 43 0.17 11.34 2.69
CA GLY A 43 1.00 12.10 1.74
C GLY A 43 1.67 11.18 0.72
N ASN A 44 2.22 10.04 1.15
CA ASN A 44 2.80 9.05 0.24
C ASN A 44 1.76 8.50 -0.75
N LEU A 45 0.54 8.21 -0.31
CA LEU A 45 -0.52 7.72 -1.20
C LEU A 45 -0.92 8.77 -2.24
N VAL A 46 -1.13 10.02 -1.79
CA VAL A 46 -1.47 11.13 -2.70
C VAL A 46 -0.33 11.40 -3.68
N GLY A 47 0.92 11.35 -3.21
CA GLY A 47 2.12 11.49 -4.03
C GLY A 47 2.18 10.43 -5.13
N LEU A 48 1.97 9.16 -4.77
CA LEU A 48 1.89 8.07 -5.76
C LEU A 48 0.80 8.34 -6.81
N VAL A 49 -0.41 8.74 -6.39
CA VAL A 49 -1.49 9.05 -7.34
C VAL A 49 -1.12 10.23 -8.25
N SER A 50 -0.46 11.25 -7.72
CA SER A 50 0.05 12.38 -8.50
C SER A 50 1.09 11.92 -9.52
N ASP A 51 2.08 11.13 -9.10
CA ASP A 51 3.14 10.61 -9.97
C ASP A 51 2.56 9.77 -11.12
N LEU A 52 1.54 8.94 -10.83
CA LEU A 52 0.83 8.18 -11.85
C LEU A 52 0.04 9.09 -12.80
N GLY A 53 -0.58 10.17 -12.30
CA GLY A 53 -1.29 11.14 -13.13
C GLY A 53 -0.35 11.92 -14.05
N ASP A 54 0.77 12.39 -13.52
CA ASP A 54 1.78 13.19 -14.21
C ASP A 54 2.52 12.38 -15.30
N ALA A 55 2.68 11.06 -15.08
CA ALA A 55 3.23 10.14 -16.08
C ALA A 55 2.29 9.87 -17.27
N GLY A 56 1.03 10.31 -17.22
CA GLY A 56 0.06 10.18 -18.30
C GLY A 56 -0.20 8.72 -18.71
N LEU A 57 0.00 8.39 -19.99
CA LEU A 57 -0.24 7.04 -20.53
C LEU A 57 0.60 5.97 -19.82
N VAL A 58 1.86 6.28 -19.48
CA VAL A 58 2.73 5.33 -18.79
C VAL A 58 2.20 5.03 -17.40
N GLY A 59 1.72 6.05 -16.68
CA GLY A 59 1.10 5.89 -15.37
C GLY A 59 -0.15 4.99 -15.40
N LEU A 60 -0.99 5.13 -16.43
CA LEU A 60 -2.15 4.25 -16.65
C LEU A 60 -1.74 2.79 -16.90
N ILE A 61 -0.67 2.54 -17.66
CA ILE A 61 -0.15 1.18 -17.88
C ILE A 61 0.37 0.59 -16.57
N VAL A 62 1.12 1.37 -15.79
CA VAL A 62 1.60 0.94 -14.46
C VAL A 62 0.43 0.62 -13.54
N LEU A 63 -0.61 1.45 -13.51
CA LEU A 63 -1.83 1.19 -12.74
C LEU A 63 -2.48 -0.14 -13.14
N ALA A 64 -2.61 -0.41 -14.45
CA ALA A 64 -3.20 -1.64 -14.94
C ALA A 64 -2.41 -2.88 -14.48
N VAL A 65 -1.07 -2.83 -14.52
CA VAL A 65 -0.20 -3.91 -14.04
C VAL A 65 -0.35 -4.10 -12.52
N LEU A 66 -0.41 -3.03 -11.74
CA LEU A 66 -0.59 -3.10 -10.29
C LEU A 66 -1.94 -3.73 -9.92
N LEU A 67 -3.01 -3.36 -10.62
CA LEU A 67 -4.34 -3.93 -10.42
C LEU A 67 -4.40 -5.42 -10.77
N ASP A 68 -3.62 -5.88 -11.75
CA ASP A 68 -3.53 -7.30 -12.10
C ASP A 68 -2.74 -8.12 -11.07
N LEU A 69 -1.69 -7.54 -10.46
CA LEU A 69 -0.89 -8.17 -9.41
C LEU A 69 -1.70 -8.39 -8.12
N TYR A 70 -2.51 -7.40 -7.74
CA TYR A 70 -3.33 -7.44 -6.52
C TYR A 70 -4.64 -8.23 -6.67
N ARG A 71 -4.86 -8.84 -7.83
CA ARG A 71 -6.07 -9.57 -8.17
C ARG A 71 -6.14 -10.96 -7.55
#